data_AF-A0A2E7AS83-F1
#
_entry.id   AF-A0A2E7AS83-F1
#
_cell.length_a   1.000
_cell.length_b   1.000
_cell.length_c   1.000
_cell.angle_alpha   90.00
_cell.angle_beta   90.00
_cell.angle_gamma   90.00
#
_symmetry.space_group_name_H-M   'P 1'
#
loop_
_entity.id
_entity.type
_entity.pdbx_description
1 polymer ?
#
loop_
_entity_poly.entity_id
_entity_poly.type
_entity_poly.pdbx_seq_one_letter_code
_entity_poly.pdbx_strand_id
1 'polypeptide(L)'
;MGYLRSNGNDLAFELEVDVREGKVQGSANFLGPFAQGSVKARFFYIVVGSCNELREPEWFGRVKVPLSSISWVTVEASSGKKLEACYEATGPKGTPALATVHLIDGWRITSCE
;
A
#
# COMPACT_ATOMS: atom_id res chain seq x y z
N MET A 1 12.99 2.34 10.30
CA MET A 1 11.51 2.45 10.18
C MET A 1 11.08 3.66 11.00
N GLY A 2 10.85 4.80 10.35
CA GLY A 2 10.36 6.02 11.01
C GLY A 2 8.83 6.11 10.94
N TYR A 3 8.22 6.95 11.76
CA TYR A 3 6.81 7.31 11.63
C TYR A 3 6.69 8.56 10.76
N LEU A 4 5.62 8.64 9.96
CA LEU A 4 5.29 9.85 9.20
C LEU A 4 4.24 10.64 9.97
N ARG A 5 4.44 11.95 10.05
CA ARG A 5 3.49 12.91 10.63
C ARG A 5 3.12 13.90 9.55
N SER A 6 1.83 14.05 9.30
CA SER A 6 1.27 15.07 8.41
C SER A 6 0.50 16.09 9.23
N ASN A 7 0.53 17.34 8.78
CA ASN A 7 -0.33 18.42 9.28
C ASN A 7 -1.50 18.71 8.33
N GLY A 8 -1.62 17.95 7.24
CA GLY A 8 -2.71 18.04 6.27
C GLY A 8 -3.73 16.91 6.43
N ASN A 9 -4.60 16.74 5.44
CA ASN A 9 -5.63 15.71 5.44
C ASN A 9 -5.09 14.31 5.06
N ASP A 10 -3.94 14.25 4.40
CA ASP A 10 -3.39 13.01 3.83
C ASP A 10 -2.02 12.63 4.43
N LEU A 11 -1.72 11.33 4.38
CA LEU A 11 -0.42 10.74 4.68
C LEU A 11 0.06 9.97 3.44
N ALA A 12 1.24 10.31 2.93
CA ALA A 12 1.85 9.61 1.81
C ALA A 12 2.91 8.63 2.32
N PHE A 13 2.91 7.40 1.80
CA PHE A 13 3.91 6.39 2.12
C PHE A 13 4.58 5.94 0.82
N GLU A 14 5.90 5.83 0.86
CA GLU A 14 6.68 5.28 -0.26
C GLU A 14 7.31 3.96 0.17
N LEU A 15 7.20 2.95 -0.69
CA LEU A 15 7.89 1.68 -0.53
C LEU A 15 8.42 1.17 -1.87
N GLU A 16 9.50 0.43 -1.80
CA GLU A 16 10.06 -0.30 -2.93
C GLU A 16 9.74 -1.79 -2.79
N VAL A 17 9.34 -2.41 -3.90
CA VAL A 17 9.04 -3.83 -3.97
C VAL A 17 9.61 -4.42 -5.26
N ASP A 18 10.23 -5.59 -5.14
CA ASP A 18 10.65 -6.36 -6.29
C ASP A 18 9.43 -6.97 -6.99
N VAL A 19 9.41 -6.95 -8.32
CA VAL A 19 8.32 -7.51 -9.11
C VAL A 19 8.87 -8.25 -10.33
N ARG A 20 8.20 -9.34 -10.70
CA ARG A 20 8.47 -10.10 -11.91
C ARG A 20 7.17 -10.57 -12.56
N GLU A 21 7.24 -10.99 -13.81
CA GLU A 21 6.10 -11.63 -14.45
C GLU A 21 5.73 -12.92 -13.70
N GLY A 22 4.44 -13.11 -13.49
CA GLY A 22 3.88 -14.28 -12.82
C GLY A 22 3.82 -15.50 -13.74
N LYS A 23 3.45 -16.65 -13.16
CA LYS A 23 3.29 -17.90 -13.93
C LYS A 23 2.09 -17.87 -14.88
N VAL A 24 1.09 -17.05 -14.57
CA VAL A 24 -0.03 -16.78 -15.47
C VAL A 24 0.36 -15.58 -16.32
N GLN A 25 0.26 -15.71 -17.64
CA GLN A 25 0.63 -14.66 -18.57
C GLN A 25 -0.07 -13.33 -18.22
N GLY A 26 0.70 -12.25 -18.19
CA GLY A 26 0.19 -10.91 -17.88
C GLY A 26 -0.07 -10.63 -16.39
N SER A 27 0.15 -11.60 -15.50
CA SER A 27 0.06 -11.37 -14.04
C SER A 27 1.38 -10.83 -13.48
N ALA A 28 1.31 -9.92 -12.51
CA ALA A 28 2.49 -9.48 -11.76
C ALA A 28 2.65 -10.31 -10.48
N ASN A 29 3.89 -10.68 -10.16
CA ASN A 29 4.23 -11.35 -8.90
C ASN A 29 5.19 -10.49 -8.08
N PHE A 30 4.64 -9.84 -7.06
CA PHE A 30 5.39 -9.04 -6.09
C PHE A 30 6.13 -9.91 -5.08
N LEU A 31 7.35 -9.49 -4.75
CA LEU A 31 8.32 -10.17 -3.91
C LEU A 31 8.87 -9.21 -2.84
N GLY A 32 9.78 -9.73 -2.01
CA GLY A 32 10.42 -8.96 -0.96
C GLY A 32 9.64 -8.95 0.36
N PRO A 33 10.17 -8.26 1.39
CA PRO A 33 9.68 -8.36 2.76
C PRO A 33 8.27 -7.74 2.95
N PHE A 34 7.88 -6.82 2.07
CA PHE A 34 6.59 -6.15 2.14
C PHE A 34 5.47 -6.90 1.41
N ALA A 35 5.80 -7.83 0.50
CA ALA A 35 4.83 -8.59 -0.29
C ALA A 35 4.26 -9.77 0.52
N GLN A 36 3.11 -9.55 1.14
CA GLN A 36 2.37 -10.53 1.95
C GLN A 36 1.30 -11.26 1.11
N GLY A 37 0.76 -12.36 1.65
CA GLY A 37 -0.32 -13.12 1.02
C GLY A 37 0.15 -14.16 0.00
N SER A 38 -0.78 -14.69 -0.81
CA SER A 38 -0.45 -15.61 -1.91
C SER A 38 -0.11 -14.83 -3.18
N VAL A 39 0.48 -15.48 -4.20
CA VAL A 39 0.77 -14.84 -5.49
C VAL A 39 -0.47 -14.19 -6.13
N LYS A 40 -1.66 -14.77 -5.97
CA LYS A 40 -2.92 -14.24 -6.52
C LYS A 40 -3.53 -13.10 -5.70
N ALA A 41 -3.08 -12.90 -4.47
CA ALA A 41 -3.65 -11.96 -3.52
C ALA A 41 -2.54 -11.27 -2.74
N ARG A 42 -1.58 -10.68 -3.47
CA ARG A 42 -0.49 -9.91 -2.88
C ARG A 42 -1.02 -8.62 -2.28
N PHE A 43 -0.47 -8.25 -1.13
CA PHE A 43 -0.74 -6.99 -0.44
C PHE A 43 0.46 -6.62 0.43
N PHE A 44 0.53 -5.37 0.90
CA PHE A 44 1.41 -4.97 1.98
C PHE A 44 0.61 -4.39 3.15
N TYR A 45 1.27 -4.27 4.30
CA TYR A 45 0.66 -3.69 5.50
C TYR A 45 1.09 -2.24 5.70
N ILE A 46 0.12 -1.39 6.07
CA ILE A 46 0.39 -0.16 6.81
C ILE A 46 -0.02 -0.40 8.26
N VAL A 47 0.90 -0.16 9.20
CA VAL A 47 0.62 -0.26 10.63
C VAL A 47 0.15 1.11 11.12
N VAL A 48 -0.99 1.14 11.80
CA VAL A 48 -1.60 2.35 12.34
C VAL A 48 -1.77 2.16 13.84
N GLY A 49 -1.46 3.17 14.64
CA GLY A 49 -1.62 3.08 16.09
C GLY A 49 -1.65 4.46 16.74
N SER A 50 -1.92 4.50 18.03
CA SER A 50 -1.77 5.72 18.81
C SER A 50 -0.30 6.14 18.87
N CYS A 51 0.00 7.39 18.50
CA CYS A 51 1.31 7.98 18.73
C CYS A 51 1.32 8.69 20.09
N ASN A 52 2.21 8.28 20.98
CA ASN A 52 2.49 8.99 22.24
C ASN A 52 4.00 9.17 22.35
N GLU A 53 4.47 10.41 22.48
CA GLU A 53 5.92 10.72 22.53
C GLU A 53 6.58 10.21 23.83
N LEU A 54 5.79 9.92 24.87
CA LEU A 54 6.27 9.55 26.21
C LEU A 54 5.98 8.09 26.57
N ARG A 55 5.19 7.36 25.77
CA ARG A 55 4.73 5.99 26.07
C ARG A 55 4.60 5.15 24.81
N GLU A 56 4.69 3.83 24.97
CA GLU A 56 4.38 2.91 23.88
C GLU A 56 2.93 3.08 23.39
N PRO A 57 2.63 2.78 22.11
CA PRO A 57 1.28 2.82 21.59
C PRO A 57 0.34 1.94 22.42
N GLU A 58 -0.73 2.56 22.95
CA GLU A 58 -1.76 1.83 23.71
C GLU A 58 -2.58 0.89 22.81
N TRP A 59 -2.62 1.19 21.51
CA TRP A 59 -3.21 0.30 20.52
C TRP A 59 -2.48 0.42 19.17
N PHE A 60 -2.53 -0.67 18.40
CA PHE A 60 -2.12 -0.72 17.01
C PHE A 60 -3.04 -1.65 16.22
N GLY A 61 -3.13 -1.39 14.92
CA GLY A 61 -3.86 -2.16 13.94
C GLY A 61 -3.15 -2.15 12.60
N ARG A 62 -3.71 -2.85 11.62
CA ARG A 62 -3.08 -3.01 10.30
C ARG A 62 -4.07 -2.82 9.18
N VAL A 63 -3.62 -2.14 8.14
CA VAL A 63 -4.34 -1.95 6.88
C VAL A 63 -3.71 -2.84 5.83
N LYS A 64 -4.49 -3.60 5.07
CA LYS A 64 -3.98 -4.35 3.91
C LYS A 64 -4.21 -3.56 2.64
N VAL A 65 -3.12 -3.15 2.00
CA VAL A 65 -3.16 -2.44 0.72
C VAL A 65 -2.94 -3.46 -0.41
N PRO A 66 -3.95 -3.74 -1.24
CA PRO A 66 -3.86 -4.80 -2.25
C PRO A 66 -2.96 -4.40 -3.42
N LEU A 67 -2.11 -5.33 -3.85
CA LEU A 67 -1.26 -5.23 -5.05
C LEU A 67 -1.83 -6.05 -6.21
N SER A 68 -2.83 -6.90 -5.96
CA SER A 68 -3.35 -7.88 -6.93
C SER A 68 -4.04 -7.29 -8.15
N SER A 69 -4.40 -6.00 -8.13
CA SER A 69 -4.98 -5.31 -9.29
C SER A 69 -3.93 -4.77 -10.27
N ILE A 70 -2.64 -4.79 -9.91
CA ILE A 70 -1.57 -4.35 -10.80
C ILE A 70 -1.25 -5.48 -11.78
N SER A 71 -1.46 -5.23 -13.08
CA SER A 71 -1.11 -6.15 -14.15
C SER A 71 0.38 -6.06 -14.53
N TRP A 72 0.92 -7.09 -15.20
CA TRP A 72 2.29 -7.02 -15.72
C TRP A 72 2.47 -5.87 -16.72
N VAL A 73 1.49 -5.62 -17.59
CA VAL A 73 1.48 -4.49 -18.53
C VAL A 73 1.59 -3.16 -17.80
N THR A 74 0.92 -3.02 -16.65
CA THR A 74 1.01 -1.81 -15.80
C THR A 74 2.41 -1.65 -15.23
N VAL A 75 3.05 -2.74 -14.78
CA VAL A 75 4.43 -2.74 -14.27
C VAL A 75 5.39 -2.29 -15.36
N GLU A 76 5.28 -2.85 -16.57
CA GLU A 76 6.13 -2.49 -17.70
C GLU A 76 5.95 -1.01 -18.09
N ALA A 77 4.69 -0.54 -18.15
CA ALA A 77 4.38 0.86 -18.45
C ALA A 77 4.86 1.85 -17.37
N SER A 78 5.03 1.39 -16.13
CA SER A 78 5.58 2.17 -15.02
C SER A 78 7.11 2.20 -14.99
N SER A 79 7.82 1.60 -15.96
CA SER A 79 9.28 1.64 -16.00
C SER A 79 9.81 3.08 -15.94
N GLY A 80 10.65 3.37 -14.95
CA GLY A 80 11.18 4.72 -14.68
C GLY A 80 10.20 5.68 -13.97
N LYS A 81 9.02 5.21 -13.56
CA LYS A 81 7.96 5.97 -12.88
C LYS A 81 7.53 5.24 -11.60
N LYS A 82 6.63 5.86 -10.83
CA LYS A 82 6.03 5.25 -9.64
C LYS A 82 4.59 4.84 -9.90
N LEU A 83 4.12 3.85 -9.15
CA LEU A 83 2.70 3.54 -9.01
C LEU A 83 2.19 4.15 -7.72
N GLU A 84 1.07 4.85 -7.79
CA GLU A 84 0.42 5.51 -6.67
C GLU A 84 -1.03 5.03 -6.56
N ALA A 85 -1.52 4.91 -5.33
CA ALA A 85 -2.92 4.65 -5.04
C ALA A 85 -3.32 5.36 -3.75
N CYS A 86 -4.57 5.80 -3.69
CA CYS A 86 -5.15 6.46 -2.51
C CYS A 86 -6.26 5.60 -1.92
N TYR A 87 -6.55 5.76 -0.63
CA TYR A 87 -7.68 5.13 0.02
C TYR A 87 -8.17 5.99 1.19
N GLU A 88 -9.44 5.83 1.56
CA GLU A 88 -10.01 6.48 2.74
C GLU A 88 -9.43 5.86 4.02
N ALA A 89 -8.62 6.61 4.75
CA ALA A 89 -7.99 6.15 5.99
C ALA A 89 -8.99 6.04 7.15
N THR A 90 -10.19 6.59 7.01
CA THR A 90 -11.27 6.56 8.00
C THR A 90 -12.36 5.58 7.56
N GLY A 91 -12.65 4.60 8.40
CA GLY A 91 -13.73 3.63 8.19
C GLY A 91 -15.12 4.17 8.56
N PRO A 92 -16.20 3.42 8.27
CA PRO A 92 -17.58 3.88 8.42
C PRO A 92 -18.00 4.32 9.83
N LYS A 93 -17.26 3.88 10.86
CA LYS A 93 -17.52 4.20 12.27
C LYS A 93 -16.67 5.39 12.78
N GLY A 94 -15.98 6.11 11.90
CA GLY A 94 -15.05 7.18 12.27
C GLY A 94 -13.73 6.68 12.88
N THR A 95 -13.48 5.37 12.87
CA THR A 95 -12.22 4.76 13.30
C THR A 95 -11.28 4.57 12.13
N PRO A 96 -9.96 4.43 12.33
CA PRO A 96 -9.04 4.08 11.25
C PRO A 96 -9.48 2.82 10.48
N ALA A 97 -9.18 2.78 9.18
CA ALA A 97 -9.53 1.68 8.30
C ALA A 97 -8.65 0.44 8.56
N LEU A 98 -8.90 -0.27 9.66
CA LEU A 98 -8.11 -1.43 10.11
C LEU A 98 -8.50 -2.74 9.39
N ALA A 99 -8.52 -2.72 8.06
CA ALA A 99 -8.93 -3.85 7.21
C ALA A 99 -8.22 -3.85 5.85
N THR A 100 -8.64 -4.73 4.94
CA THR A 100 -8.32 -4.57 3.52
C THR A 100 -9.06 -3.35 2.97
N VAL A 101 -8.32 -2.43 2.35
CA VAL A 101 -8.90 -1.19 1.82
C VAL A 101 -9.28 -1.31 0.36
N HIS A 102 -10.31 -0.55 -0.01
CA HIS A 102 -10.63 -0.29 -1.40
C HIS A 102 -9.84 0.93 -1.86
N LEU A 103 -9.09 0.77 -2.94
CA LEU A 103 -8.32 1.87 -3.54
C LEU A 103 -9.25 2.77 -4.33
N ILE A 104 -9.10 4.08 -4.14
CA ILE A 104 -9.75 5.12 -4.95
C ILE A 104 -9.08 5.10 -6.32
N ASP A 105 -9.85 4.86 -7.38
CA ASP A 105 -9.40 4.71 -8.78
C ASP A 105 -8.36 3.60 -9.06
N GLY A 106 -7.97 2.82 -8.06
CA GLY A 106 -6.93 1.79 -8.21
C GLY A 106 -5.51 2.35 -8.25
N TRP A 107 -4.58 1.57 -8.81
CA TRP A 107 -3.19 1.97 -8.98
C TRP A 107 -3.01 2.78 -10.26
N ARG A 108 -2.31 3.90 -10.17
CA ARG A 108 -2.09 4.85 -11.24
C ARG A 108 -0.60 5.10 -11.41
N ILE A 109 -0.15 5.22 -12.66
CA ILE A 109 1.24 5.60 -12.94
C ILE A 109 1.36 7.11 -12.73
N THR A 110 2.27 7.53 -11.87
CA THR A 110 2.56 8.95 -11.68
C THR A 110 3.42 9.47 -12.83
N SER A 111 3.29 10.75 -13.14
CA SER A 111 4.23 11.40 -14.06
C SER A 111 5.59 11.52 -13.36
N CYS A 112 6.70 11.42 -14.12
CA CYS A 112 8.00 11.81 -13.56
C CYS A 112 7.93 13.29 -13.19
N GLU A 113 8.24 13.62 -11.95
CA GLU A 113 8.79 14.93 -11.58
C GLU A 113 10.30 14.94 -11.81
#